data_AF-A0AAE6EEP7-F1
#
_entry.id   AF-A0AAE6EEP7-F1
#
_cell.length_a   1.000
_cell.length_b   1.000
_cell.length_c   1.000
_cell.angle_alpha   90.00
_cell.angle_beta   90.00
_cell.angle_gamma   90.00
#
_symmetry.space_group_name_H-M   'P 1'
#
loop_
_entity.id
_entity.type
_entity.pdbx_description
1 polymer ?
#
loop_
_entity_poly.entity_id
_entity_poly.type
_entity_poly.pdbx_seq_one_letter_code
_entity_poly.pdbx_strand_id
1 'polypeptide(L)'
;MRSLMLTWLYAIPKRSHGRPSPNMASVSLAEAKAHLRVDYPEDDAYVSTLINAAEGYISEIGVPADKLASPPVKHAALLLIGHWFAFREAAAEKPPQAISFGVDALVQPFREVSF
;
A
#
# COMPACT_ATOMS: atom_id res chain seq x y z
N MET A 1 -36.10 -13.45 -49.48
CA MET A 1 -34.62 -13.29 -49.52
C MET A 1 -34.19 -12.57 -48.25
N ARG A 2 -33.12 -13.09 -47.64
CA ARG A 2 -32.50 -12.77 -46.34
C ARG A 2 -32.36 -11.28 -46.02
N SER A 3 -32.57 -10.87 -44.78
CA SER A 3 -31.48 -10.34 -43.93
C SER A 3 -31.93 -10.09 -42.49
N LEU A 4 -31.33 -10.85 -41.57
CA LEU A 4 -31.36 -10.60 -40.13
C LEU A 4 -30.40 -9.44 -39.81
N MET A 5 -30.87 -8.40 -39.12
CA MET A 5 -29.99 -7.49 -38.39
C MET A 5 -30.21 -7.70 -36.89
N LEU A 6 -29.46 -8.66 -36.33
CA LEU A 6 -29.23 -8.75 -34.91
C LEU A 6 -28.35 -7.56 -34.50
N THR A 7 -28.93 -6.59 -33.81
CA THR A 7 -28.19 -5.60 -33.02
C THR A 7 -27.50 -6.32 -31.88
N TRP A 8 -26.21 -6.56 -32.07
CA TRP A 8 -25.26 -6.95 -31.04
C TRP A 8 -25.22 -5.87 -29.95
N LEU A 9 -25.86 -6.13 -28.81
CA LEU A 9 -25.68 -5.29 -27.62
C LEU A 9 -24.28 -5.58 -27.06
N TYR A 10 -23.42 -4.59 -27.15
CA TYR A 10 -22.05 -4.57 -26.66
C TYR A 10 -22.05 -4.92 -25.15
N ALA A 11 -21.56 -6.13 -24.82
CA ALA A 11 -21.35 -6.53 -23.45
C ALA A 11 -20.24 -5.66 -22.85
N ILE A 12 -20.60 -4.75 -21.94
CA ILE A 12 -19.65 -3.99 -21.13
C ILE A 12 -18.89 -5.00 -20.27
N PRO A 13 -17.57 -5.19 -20.43
CA PRO A 13 -16.82 -6.02 -19.51
C PRO A 13 -16.88 -5.36 -18.14
N LYS A 14 -17.50 -6.01 -17.16
CA LYS A 14 -17.37 -5.60 -15.75
C LYS A 14 -15.88 -5.61 -15.44
N ARG A 15 -15.28 -4.44 -15.19
CA ARG A 15 -13.95 -4.35 -14.54
C ARG A 15 -14.05 -5.23 -13.31
N SER A 16 -13.42 -6.40 -13.35
CA SER A 16 -13.12 -7.13 -12.13
C SER A 16 -12.24 -6.19 -11.33
N HIS A 17 -12.83 -5.46 -10.38
CA HIS A 17 -12.09 -5.03 -9.22
C HIS A 17 -11.67 -6.34 -8.60
N GLY A 18 -10.46 -6.79 -8.97
CA GLY A 18 -9.85 -7.94 -8.36
C GLY A 18 -9.99 -7.69 -6.88
N ARG A 19 -10.66 -8.60 -6.16
CA ARG A 19 -10.36 -8.67 -4.74
C ARG A 19 -8.84 -8.74 -4.68
N PRO A 20 -8.16 -7.86 -3.92
CA PRO A 20 -6.74 -8.06 -3.72
C PRO A 20 -6.58 -9.51 -3.28
N SER A 21 -5.91 -10.31 -4.12
CA SER A 21 -5.42 -11.63 -3.72
C SER A 21 -4.77 -11.45 -2.35
N PRO A 22 -4.90 -12.40 -1.40
CA PRO A 22 -4.34 -12.24 -0.05
C PRO A 22 -2.94 -11.66 -0.20
N ASN A 23 -2.82 -10.40 0.22
CA ASN A 23 -1.76 -9.50 -0.23
C ASN A 23 -0.44 -10.21 0.00
N MET A 24 0.27 -10.55 -1.08
CA MET A 24 1.70 -10.77 -0.98
C MET A 24 2.25 -9.41 -0.60
N ALA A 25 2.38 -9.17 0.71
CA ALA A 25 2.88 -7.92 1.22
C ALA A 25 4.17 -7.59 0.47
N SER A 26 4.17 -6.42 -0.16
CA SER A 26 5.32 -5.90 -0.88
C SER A 26 6.54 -5.80 0.04
N VAL A 27 6.32 -5.49 1.32
CA VAL A 27 7.29 -5.62 2.40
C VAL A 27 7.06 -6.95 3.13
N SER A 28 8.07 -7.81 3.15
CA SER A 28 8.01 -9.06 3.91
C SER A 28 8.20 -8.82 5.42
N LEU A 29 7.73 -9.77 6.23
CA LEU A 29 7.92 -9.74 7.69
C LEU A 29 9.40 -9.66 8.06
N ALA A 30 10.26 -10.40 7.35
CA ALA A 30 11.71 -10.40 7.58
C ALA A 30 12.34 -9.03 7.29
N GLU A 31 11.95 -8.36 6.20
CA GLU A 31 12.42 -7.01 5.86
C GLU A 31 11.97 -5.99 6.92
N ALA A 32 10.71 -6.04 7.36
CA ALA A 32 10.19 -5.17 8.40
C ALA A 32 10.90 -5.38 9.73
N LYS A 33 11.07 -6.63 10.17
CA LYS A 33 11.81 -6.96 11.41
C LYS A 33 13.25 -6.50 11.36
N ALA A 34 13.93 -6.69 10.23
CA ALA A 34 15.29 -6.19 10.02
C ALA A 34 15.36 -4.66 10.13
N HIS A 35 14.38 -3.94 9.57
CA HIS A 35 14.29 -2.48 9.67
C HIS A 35 14.07 -2.01 11.12
N LEU A 36 13.19 -2.70 11.85
CA LEU A 36 12.84 -2.40 13.24
C LEU A 36 13.89 -2.87 14.26
N ARG A 37 14.84 -3.72 13.85
CA ARG A 37 15.79 -4.43 14.73
C ARG A 37 15.08 -5.31 15.78
N VAL A 38 14.03 -6.01 15.35
CA VAL A 38 13.27 -6.97 16.17
C VAL A 38 13.71 -8.39 15.81
N ASP A 39 14.16 -9.17 16.79
CA ASP A 39 14.68 -10.53 16.60
C ASP A 39 13.81 -11.63 17.26
N TYR A 40 12.82 -11.25 18.06
CA TYR A 40 11.95 -12.15 18.79
C TYR A 40 10.58 -12.36 18.09
N PRO A 41 9.95 -13.54 18.20
CA PRO A 41 8.76 -13.91 17.42
C PRO A 41 7.44 -13.29 17.92
N GLU A 42 7.38 -12.81 19.16
CA GLU A 42 6.16 -12.31 19.80
C GLU A 42 5.59 -11.07 19.10
N ASP A 43 6.46 -10.29 18.45
CA ASP A 43 6.08 -9.10 17.69
C ASP A 43 5.63 -9.42 16.25
N ASP A 44 5.74 -10.66 15.77
CA ASP A 44 5.44 -11.01 14.36
C ASP A 44 4.02 -10.65 13.97
N ALA A 45 3.06 -10.92 14.86
CA ALA A 45 1.65 -10.60 14.64
C ALA A 45 1.44 -9.09 14.56
N TYR A 46 2.07 -8.32 15.43
CA TYR A 46 1.96 -6.86 15.45
C TYR A 46 2.66 -6.21 14.25
N VAL A 47 3.87 -6.65 13.91
CA VAL A 47 4.59 -6.16 12.73
C VAL A 47 3.80 -6.46 11.45
N SER A 48 3.13 -7.62 11.38
CA SER A 48 2.27 -7.96 10.24
C SER A 48 1.07 -7.01 10.09
N THR A 49 0.47 -6.52 11.19
CA THR A 49 -0.61 -5.53 11.08
C THR A 49 -0.09 -4.16 10.62
N LEU A 50 1.10 -3.76 11.04
CA LEU A 50 1.73 -2.52 10.59
C LEU A 50 2.08 -2.54 9.10
N ILE A 51 2.55 -3.68 8.58
CA ILE A 51 2.79 -3.88 7.15
C ILE A 51 1.50 -3.65 6.36
N ASN A 52 0.40 -4.31 6.76
CA ASN A 52 -0.89 -4.15 6.09
C ASN A 52 -1.40 -2.70 6.14
N ALA A 53 -1.24 -2.03 7.29
CA ALA A 53 -1.62 -0.64 7.45
C ALA A 53 -0.80 0.29 6.53
N ALA A 54 0.50 0.04 6.38
CA ALA A 54 1.39 0.89 5.61
C ALA A 54 1.09 0.79 4.11
N GLU A 55 0.88 -0.43 3.62
CA GLU A 55 0.52 -0.67 2.22
C GLU A 55 -0.89 -0.16 1.89
N GLY A 56 -1.84 -0.33 2.83
CA GLY A 56 -3.17 0.24 2.74
C GLY A 56 -3.13 1.77 2.62
N TYR A 57 -2.42 2.43 3.53
CA TYR A 57 -2.26 3.89 3.51
C TYR A 57 -1.63 4.39 2.20
N ILE A 58 -0.53 3.77 1.76
CA ILE A 58 0.15 4.13 0.52
C ILE A 58 -0.77 3.95 -0.71
N SER A 59 -1.59 2.91 -0.70
CA SER A 59 -2.57 2.68 -1.75
C SER A 59 -3.67 3.74 -1.74
N GLU A 60 -4.18 4.10 -0.56
CA GLU A 60 -5.24 5.11 -0.39
C GLU A 60 -4.81 6.50 -0.85
N ILE A 61 -3.53 6.87 -0.65
CA ILE A 61 -3.02 8.16 -1.14
C ILE A 61 -2.75 8.17 -2.66
N GLY A 62 -2.99 7.06 -3.36
CA GLY A 62 -3.04 7.00 -4.83
C GLY A 62 -1.88 6.26 -5.50
N VAL A 63 -1.08 5.48 -4.76
CA VAL A 63 -0.08 4.59 -5.38
C VAL A 63 -0.77 3.27 -5.78
N PRO A 64 -0.72 2.84 -7.04
CA PRO A 64 -1.39 1.62 -7.46
C PRO A 64 -0.69 0.37 -6.92
N ALA A 65 -1.45 -0.69 -6.69
CA ALA A 65 -1.00 -1.90 -5.99
C ALA A 65 0.22 -2.58 -6.67
N ASP A 66 0.33 -2.51 -8.00
CA ASP A 66 1.46 -3.06 -8.76
C ASP A 66 2.77 -2.29 -8.54
N LYS A 67 2.71 -1.09 -7.96
CA LYS A 67 3.87 -0.23 -7.66
C LYS A 67 4.35 -0.33 -6.21
N LEU A 68 3.61 -0.98 -5.32
CA LEU A 68 3.98 -1.13 -3.90
C LEU A 68 5.37 -1.76 -3.71
N ALA A 69 5.74 -2.70 -4.59
CA ALA A 69 7.05 -3.35 -4.54
C ALA A 69 8.21 -2.51 -5.09
N SER A 70 7.96 -1.31 -5.62
CA SER A 70 9.02 -0.43 -6.12
C SER A 70 9.95 -0.02 -4.96
N PRO A 71 11.28 -0.02 -5.13
CA PRO A 71 12.21 0.29 -4.04
C PRO A 71 11.89 1.56 -3.22
N PRO A 72 11.56 2.72 -3.81
CA PRO A 72 11.20 3.91 -3.02
C PRO A 72 9.88 3.77 -2.27
N VAL A 73 8.89 3.09 -2.85
CA VAL A 73 7.59 2.85 -2.22
C VAL A 73 7.72 1.85 -1.06
N LYS A 74 8.50 0.77 -1.23
CA LYS A 74 8.86 -0.13 -0.14
C LYS A 74 9.57 0.60 0.99
N HIS A 75 10.52 1.49 0.68
CA HIS A 75 11.21 2.25 1.72
C HIS A 75 10.27 3.21 2.46
N ALA A 76 9.34 3.85 1.76
CA ALA A 76 8.29 4.67 2.38
C ALA A 76 7.41 3.84 3.34
N ALA A 77 7.04 2.62 2.95
CA ALA A 77 6.31 1.68 3.83
C ALA A 77 7.12 1.34 5.09
N LEU A 78 8.42 1.06 4.96
CA LEU A 78 9.30 0.80 6.10
C LEU A 78 9.39 1.99 7.06
N LEU A 79 9.46 3.23 6.55
CA LEU A 79 9.44 4.44 7.38
C LEU A 79 8.13 4.59 8.17
N LEU A 80 6.98 4.30 7.55
CA LEU A 80 5.68 4.28 8.24
C LEU A 80 5.62 3.21 9.32
N ILE A 81 6.08 1.99 9.00
CA ILE A 81 6.15 0.87 9.96
C ILE A 81 7.04 1.24 11.15
N GLY A 82 8.22 1.80 10.90
CA GLY A 82 9.15 2.28 11.93
C GLY A 82 8.52 3.33 12.84
N HIS A 83 7.78 4.28 12.24
CA HIS A 83 7.07 5.30 12.99
C HIS A 83 5.99 4.70 13.90
N TRP A 84 5.06 3.92 13.36
CA TRP A 84 3.96 3.37 14.15
C TRP A 84 4.41 2.35 15.21
N PHE A 85 5.47 1.60 14.93
CA PHE A 85 6.05 0.68 15.92
C PHE A 85 6.62 1.45 17.12
N ALA A 86 7.31 2.58 16.87
CA ALA A 86 7.91 3.43 17.90
C ALA A 86 6.89 4.30 18.65
N PHE A 87 5.80 4.71 17.98
CA PHE A 87 4.76 5.58 18.51
C PHE A 87 3.40 4.88 18.44
N ARG A 88 3.07 4.12 19.49
CA ARG A 88 1.87 3.25 19.58
C ARG A 88 0.60 3.95 20.09
N GLU A 89 0.68 5.24 20.32
CA GLU A 89 -0.45 6.07 20.75
C GLU A 89 -0.82 7.04 19.64
N ALA A 90 -2.02 7.62 19.70
CA ALA A 90 -2.37 8.72 18.83
C ALA A 90 -1.25 9.77 18.88
N ALA A 91 -0.68 10.08 17.71
CA ALA A 91 0.37 11.09 17.63
C ALA A 91 -0.09 12.39 18.32
N ALA A 92 0.85 13.13 18.88
CA ALA A 92 0.60 14.46 19.44
C ALA A 92 -0.22 15.30 18.45
N GLU A 93 -0.89 16.34 18.95
CA GLU A 93 -1.84 17.21 18.23
C GLU A 93 -1.35 17.69 16.84
N LYS A 94 -0.02 17.67 16.61
CA LYS A 94 0.61 17.69 15.29
C LYS A 94 1.55 16.49 15.08
N PRO A 95 1.42 15.71 14.00
CA PRO A 95 2.42 14.72 13.62
C PRO A 95 3.77 15.40 13.31
N PRO A 96 4.92 14.73 13.52
CA PRO A 96 6.22 15.27 13.16
C PRO A 96 6.27 15.58 11.66
N GLN A 97 6.44 16.87 11.30
CA GLN A 97 6.49 17.34 9.90
C GLN A 97 7.55 16.62 9.04
N ALA A 98 8.62 16.10 9.66
CA ALA A 98 9.71 15.42 8.97
C ALA A 98 9.31 14.07 8.32
N ILE A 99 8.27 13.39 8.83
CA ILE A 99 7.82 12.09 8.27
C ILE A 99 6.94 12.31 7.04
N SER A 100 6.11 13.37 7.06
CA SER A 100 5.33 13.79 5.88
C SER A 100 6.26 14.08 4.70
N PHE A 101 7.34 14.84 4.89
CA PHE A 101 8.26 15.12 3.78
C PHE A 101 8.96 13.88 3.21
N GLY A 102 9.42 12.95 4.05
CA GLY A 102 10.15 11.77 3.60
C GLY A 102 9.28 10.76 2.85
N VAL A 103 8.11 10.43 3.41
CA VAL A 103 7.17 9.48 2.79
C VAL A 103 6.55 10.09 1.54
N ASP A 104 6.08 11.34 1.60
CA ASP A 104 5.40 11.99 0.47
C ASP A 104 6.34 12.13 -0.73
N ALA A 105 7.61 12.51 -0.50
CA ALA A 105 8.59 12.66 -1.59
C ALA A 105 8.91 11.32 -2.28
N LEU A 106 8.95 10.22 -1.52
CA LEU A 106 9.24 8.89 -2.07
C LEU A 106 8.08 8.32 -2.89
N VAL A 107 6.84 8.56 -2.46
CA VAL A 107 5.66 8.03 -3.13
C VAL A 107 5.15 8.92 -4.27
N GLN A 108 5.46 10.22 -4.24
CA GLN A 108 4.94 11.21 -5.21
C GLN A 108 5.10 10.78 -6.68
N PRO A 109 6.25 10.24 -7.16
CA PRO A 109 6.40 9.83 -8.56
C PRO A 109 5.53 8.62 -8.97
N PHE A 110 4.95 7.91 -8.00
CA PHE A 110 4.16 6.69 -8.20
C PHE A 110 2.66 6.93 -8.04
N ARG A 111 2.25 8.13 -7.60
CA ARG A 111 0.84 8.46 -7.41
C ARG A 111 0.16 8.70 -8.75
N GLU A 112 -0.96 8.03 -8.98
CA GLU A 112 -1.83 8.33 -10.12
C GLU A 112 -2.66 9.59 -9.82
N VAL A 113 -2.55 10.60 -10.69
CA VAL A 113 -3.40 11.79 -10.62
C VAL A 113 -4.73 11.45 -11.30
N SER A 114 -5.76 11.18 -10.50
CA SER A 114 -7.13 11.11 -11.01
C SER A 114 -7.62 12.54 -11.27
N PHE A 115 -7.93 12.85 -12.54
CA PHE A 115 -8.51 14.12 -12.99
C PHE A 115 -10.03 14.08 -13.01
#